data_AF-A0A505IB81-F1
#
_entry.id   AF-A0A505IB81-F1
#
_cell.length_a   1.000
_cell.length_b   1.000
_cell.length_c   1.000
_cell.angle_alpha   90.00
_cell.angle_beta   90.00
_cell.angle_gamma   90.00
#
_symmetry.space_group_name_H-M   'P 1'
#
loop_
_entity.id
_entity.type
_entity.pdbx_description
1 polymer ?
#
loop_
_entity_poly.entity_id
_entity_poly.type
_entity_poly.pdbx_seq_one_letter_code
_entity_poly.pdbx_strand_id
1 'polypeptide(L)'
;MLVDANISSSGREKVSAISVFCATLVSSMIEVHPNEVVVQFFCGLHTARLDPWHGPNGLVRSIAMQLLMKLVKMNILDLNFINNRDYLRDLEEHDLNALCETLYSLVSQFPADTTVYCIIDSISWFDKDKTFTDLAAVMEWLQYMVEDRSLIPMFKILLTNPMKSTRRMKELPVFKENPARLIPVTVTARAQEGLA
;
A
#
# COMPACT_ATOMS: atom_id res chain seq x y z
N MET A 1 7.68 0.00 -5.27
CA MET A 1 7.64 -0.26 -6.72
C MET A 1 6.18 -0.27 -7.15
N LEU A 2 5.79 0.43 -8.24
CA LEU A 2 4.43 0.44 -8.78
C LEU A 2 4.37 -0.35 -10.09
N VAL A 3 3.44 -1.30 -10.19
CA VAL A 3 3.19 -2.11 -11.40
C VAL A 3 1.95 -1.58 -12.13
N ASP A 4 2.10 -1.08 -13.36
CA ASP A 4 1.03 -0.48 -14.18
C ASP A 4 0.63 -1.43 -15.32
N ALA A 5 -0.63 -1.88 -15.37
CA ALA A 5 -1.10 -2.84 -16.38
C ALA A 5 -1.24 -2.24 -17.79
N ASN A 6 -1.34 -0.91 -17.91
CA ASN A 6 -1.49 -0.19 -19.18
C ASN A 6 -2.69 -0.66 -20.06
N ILE A 7 -3.82 -1.05 -19.47
CA ILE A 7 -5.04 -1.48 -20.18
C ILE A 7 -5.99 -0.28 -20.42
N SER A 8 -6.55 -0.17 -21.64
CA SER A 8 -7.41 0.95 -22.07
C SER A 8 -8.92 0.66 -22.22
N SER A 9 -9.35 -0.61 -22.20
CA SER A 9 -10.77 -1.00 -22.28
C SER A 9 -11.35 -1.32 -20.90
N SER A 10 -12.53 -0.75 -20.61
CA SER A 10 -13.43 -0.95 -19.44
C SER A 10 -12.85 -1.65 -18.19
N GLY A 11 -11.71 -1.21 -17.68
CA GLY A 11 -11.05 -1.69 -16.46
C GLY A 11 -11.74 -1.24 -15.17
N ARG A 12 -13.08 -1.28 -15.12
CA ARG A 12 -13.89 -0.94 -13.94
C ARG A 12 -14.32 -2.18 -13.15
N GLU A 13 -13.66 -3.31 -13.35
CA GLU A 13 -13.83 -4.45 -12.46
C GLU A 13 -13.08 -4.15 -11.14
N LYS A 14 -13.75 -4.39 -10.01
CA LYS A 14 -13.18 -4.17 -8.68
C LYS A 14 -11.97 -5.06 -8.39
N VAL A 15 -11.84 -6.15 -9.14
CA VAL A 15 -10.77 -7.15 -9.04
C VAL A 15 -10.20 -7.34 -10.44
N SER A 16 -8.89 -7.23 -10.58
CA SER A 16 -8.17 -7.42 -11.84
C SER A 16 -7.32 -8.68 -11.82
N ALA A 17 -6.73 -9.07 -12.97
CA ALA A 17 -5.73 -10.13 -13.01
C ALA A 17 -4.51 -9.82 -12.10
N ILE A 18 -4.14 -8.54 -11.97
CA ILE A 18 -3.09 -8.11 -11.03
C ILE A 18 -3.54 -8.28 -9.58
N SER A 19 -4.81 -8.05 -9.27
CA SER A 19 -5.35 -8.30 -7.94
C SER A 19 -5.25 -9.78 -7.56
N VAL A 20 -5.53 -10.70 -8.50
CA VAL A 20 -5.32 -12.14 -8.31
C VAL A 20 -3.84 -12.46 -8.10
N PHE A 21 -2.94 -11.88 -8.91
CA PHE A 21 -1.50 -12.01 -8.71
C PHE A 21 -1.07 -11.55 -7.32
N CYS A 22 -1.53 -10.38 -6.86
CA CYS A 22 -1.22 -9.87 -5.52
C CYS A 22 -1.73 -10.80 -4.41
N ALA A 23 -2.96 -11.31 -4.53
CA ALA A 23 -3.51 -12.25 -3.56
C ALA A 23 -2.71 -13.57 -3.49
N THR A 24 -2.31 -14.10 -4.66
CA THR A 24 -1.45 -15.28 -4.73
C THR A 24 -0.07 -15.00 -4.14
N LEU A 25 0.55 -13.86 -4.49
CA LEU A 25 1.85 -13.45 -3.96
C LEU A 25 1.83 -13.35 -2.44
N VAL A 26 0.82 -12.68 -1.87
CA VAL A 26 0.67 -12.57 -0.42
C VAL A 26 0.55 -13.95 0.22
N SER A 27 -0.29 -14.81 -0.33
CA SER A 27 -0.50 -16.17 0.20
C SER A 27 0.81 -16.97 0.18
N SER A 28 1.53 -16.97 -0.95
CA SER A 28 2.82 -17.64 -1.07
C SER A 28 3.89 -17.08 -0.14
N MET A 29 3.94 -15.76 0.06
CA MET A 29 4.90 -15.16 0.99
C MET A 29 4.63 -15.54 2.44
N ILE A 30 3.36 -15.57 2.85
CA ILE A 30 2.97 -16.00 4.19
C ILE A 30 3.34 -17.47 4.42
N GLU A 31 3.22 -18.33 3.39
CA GLU A 31 3.56 -19.75 3.48
C GLU A 31 5.08 -20.00 3.49
N VAL A 32 5.83 -19.33 2.61
CA VAL A 32 7.27 -19.60 2.40
C VAL A 32 8.15 -18.83 3.39
N HIS A 33 7.71 -17.67 3.84
CA HIS A 33 8.47 -16.78 4.72
C HIS A 33 7.66 -16.41 5.98
N PRO A 34 7.39 -17.37 6.89
CA PRO A 34 6.49 -17.18 8.03
C PRO A 34 7.01 -16.17 9.07
N ASN A 35 8.31 -15.86 9.05
CA ASN A 35 8.93 -14.86 9.92
C ASN A 35 8.80 -13.43 9.36
N GLU A 36 8.45 -13.29 8.09
CA GLU A 36 8.26 -11.98 7.46
C GLU A 36 6.85 -11.46 7.72
N VAL A 37 6.71 -10.14 7.74
CA VAL A 37 5.41 -9.49 7.95
C VAL A 37 4.85 -9.07 6.60
N VAL A 38 3.72 -9.64 6.21
CA VAL A 38 3.02 -9.25 4.99
C VAL A 38 1.69 -8.60 5.37
N VAL A 39 1.51 -7.35 4.95
CA VAL A 39 0.28 -6.58 5.09
C VAL A 39 -0.22 -6.15 3.72
N GLN A 40 -1.54 -6.07 3.56
CA GLN A 40 -2.15 -5.89 2.26
C GLN A 40 -3.39 -5.03 2.28
N PHE A 41 -3.66 -4.33 1.17
CA PHE A 41 -4.89 -3.61 0.98
C PHE A 41 -5.33 -3.62 -0.49
N PHE A 42 -6.56 -4.06 -0.75
CA PHE A 42 -7.12 -4.13 -2.11
C PHE A 42 -8.09 -2.97 -2.32
N CYS A 43 -7.61 -1.88 -2.92
CA CYS A 43 -8.37 -0.63 -3.01
C CYS A 43 -9.71 -0.81 -3.76
N GLY A 44 -9.74 -1.70 -4.75
CA GLY A 44 -10.96 -1.98 -5.54
C GLY A 44 -12.11 -2.61 -4.73
N LEU A 45 -11.79 -3.29 -3.61
CA LEU A 45 -12.80 -3.84 -2.71
C LEU A 45 -13.45 -2.76 -1.84
N HIS A 46 -12.76 -1.64 -1.60
CA HIS A 46 -13.18 -0.59 -0.67
C HIS A 46 -13.69 0.69 -1.36
N THR A 47 -14.48 0.50 -2.42
CA THR A 47 -14.93 1.57 -3.32
C THR A 47 -16.27 2.20 -2.92
N ALA A 48 -17.04 1.56 -2.04
CA ALA A 48 -18.33 2.07 -1.60
C ALA A 48 -18.14 3.24 -0.62
N ARG A 49 -18.95 4.29 -0.75
CA ARG A 49 -18.84 5.50 0.10
C ARG A 49 -19.10 5.25 1.58
N LEU A 50 -19.92 4.25 1.89
CA LEU A 50 -20.27 3.86 3.25
C LEU A 50 -19.37 2.74 3.79
N ASP A 51 -18.34 2.34 3.03
CA ASP A 51 -17.35 1.39 3.52
C ASP A 51 -16.49 2.07 4.59
N PRO A 52 -16.38 1.48 5.81
CA PRO A 52 -15.50 2.01 6.87
C PRO A 52 -14.02 2.15 6.46
N TRP A 53 -13.61 1.41 5.43
CA TRP A 53 -12.24 1.38 4.90
C TRP A 53 -12.10 2.17 3.60
N HIS A 54 -13.07 3.03 3.26
CA HIS A 54 -13.01 3.82 2.04
C HIS A 54 -11.85 4.83 2.05
N GLY A 55 -11.18 4.94 0.90
CA GLY A 55 -10.19 5.99 0.66
C GLY A 55 -8.81 5.76 1.29
N PRO A 56 -7.88 6.71 1.12
CA PRO A 56 -6.54 6.63 1.68
C PRO A 56 -6.51 6.49 3.21
N ASN A 57 -7.43 7.16 3.92
CA ASN A 57 -7.56 7.02 5.36
C ASN A 57 -7.89 5.57 5.79
N GLY A 58 -8.88 4.96 5.15
CA GLY A 58 -9.24 3.57 5.39
C GLY A 58 -8.12 2.59 5.07
N LEU A 59 -7.33 2.86 4.03
CA LEU A 59 -6.10 2.12 3.73
C LEU A 59 -5.12 2.16 4.90
N VAL A 60 -4.76 3.34 5.40
CA VAL A 60 -3.78 3.46 6.49
C VAL A 60 -4.28 2.76 7.75
N ARG A 61 -5.55 2.94 8.11
CA ARG A 61 -6.17 2.27 9.26
C ARG A 61 -6.14 0.75 9.12
N SER A 62 -6.45 0.22 7.93
CA SER A 62 -6.42 -1.23 7.68
C SER A 62 -5.00 -1.79 7.80
N ILE A 63 -4.00 -1.10 7.24
CA ILE A 63 -2.60 -1.54 7.34
C ILE A 63 -2.12 -1.46 8.79
N ALA A 64 -2.41 -0.37 9.51
CA ALA A 64 -2.08 -0.22 10.92
C ALA A 64 -2.70 -1.34 11.77
N MET A 65 -3.98 -1.67 11.54
CA MET A 65 -4.65 -2.78 12.22
C MET A 65 -3.96 -4.13 11.94
N GLN A 66 -3.56 -4.40 10.70
CA GLN A 66 -2.83 -5.63 10.37
C GLN A 66 -1.47 -5.71 11.07
N LEU A 67 -0.71 -4.60 11.11
CA LEU A 67 0.57 -4.53 11.83
C LEU A 67 0.38 -4.73 13.34
N LEU A 68 -0.61 -4.04 13.92
CA LEU A 68 -1.00 -4.17 15.32
C LEU A 68 -1.25 -5.65 15.69
N MET A 69 -2.09 -6.34 14.91
CA MET A 69 -2.41 -7.75 15.13
C MET A 69 -1.17 -8.66 15.05
N LYS A 70 -0.19 -8.32 14.20
CA LYS A 70 1.07 -9.07 14.09
C LYS A 70 1.95 -8.84 15.31
N LEU A 71 2.12 -7.60 15.76
CA LEU A 71 2.88 -7.27 16.97
C LEU A 71 2.27 -7.92 18.22
N VAL A 72 0.93 -7.93 18.34
CA VAL A 72 0.22 -8.65 19.41
C VAL A 72 0.52 -10.15 19.36
N LYS A 73 0.43 -10.77 18.18
CA LYS A 73 0.72 -12.21 18.03
C LYS A 73 2.17 -12.55 18.39
N MET A 74 3.10 -11.64 18.14
CA MET A 74 4.52 -11.79 18.48
C MET A 74 4.85 -11.42 19.93
N ASN A 75 3.87 -10.87 20.68
CA ASN A 75 4.03 -10.39 22.05
C ASN A 75 5.13 -9.31 22.20
N ILE A 76 5.22 -8.41 21.21
CA ILE A 76 6.19 -7.30 21.18
C ILE A 76 5.53 -5.93 21.02
N LEU A 77 4.19 -5.87 21.06
CA LEU A 77 3.47 -4.61 20.94
C LEU A 77 3.79 -3.67 22.11
N ASP A 78 4.27 -2.48 21.78
CA ASP A 78 4.38 -1.33 22.67
C ASP A 78 3.51 -0.16 22.15
N LEU A 79 2.61 0.33 23.00
CA LEU A 79 1.73 1.47 22.72
C LEU A 79 2.20 2.77 23.40
N ASN A 80 3.39 2.77 24.02
CA ASN A 80 3.95 3.96 24.69
C ASN A 80 4.19 5.15 23.74
N PHE A 81 4.20 4.94 22.41
CA PHE A 81 4.24 6.03 21.44
C PHE A 81 2.96 6.90 21.49
N ILE A 82 1.82 6.34 21.95
CA ILE A 82 0.59 7.08 22.24
C ILE A 82 0.72 7.74 23.63
N ASN A 83 1.58 8.76 23.70
CA ASN A 83 2.05 9.33 24.97
C ASN A 83 1.31 10.58 25.44
N ASN A 84 0.38 11.12 24.64
CA ASN A 84 -0.34 12.34 24.98
C ASN A 84 -1.80 12.30 24.49
N ARG A 85 -2.63 13.15 25.11
CA ARG A 85 -4.09 13.18 24.84
C ARG A 85 -4.44 13.75 23.49
N ASP A 86 -3.66 14.68 22.95
CA ASP A 86 -3.92 15.26 21.64
C ASP A 86 -3.73 14.21 20.55
N TYR A 87 -2.62 13.46 20.60
CA TYR A 87 -2.38 12.35 19.69
C TYR A 87 -3.45 11.27 19.77
N LEU A 88 -3.91 10.91 20.98
CA LEU A 88 -5.01 9.97 21.15
C LEU A 88 -6.31 10.48 20.50
N ARG A 89 -6.66 11.75 20.70
CA ARG A 89 -7.83 12.38 20.07
C ARG A 89 -7.69 12.35 18.55
N ASP A 90 -6.52 12.69 18.02
CA ASP A 90 -6.27 12.71 16.58
C ASP A 90 -6.46 11.30 15.97
N LEU A 91 -6.07 10.24 16.70
CA LEU A 91 -6.36 8.85 16.30
C LEU A 91 -7.85 8.50 16.35
N GLU A 92 -8.58 8.94 17.39
CA GLU A 92 -10.03 8.75 17.52
C GLU A 92 -10.82 9.46 16.40
N GLU A 93 -10.34 10.61 15.96
CA GLU A 93 -10.91 11.40 14.85
C GLU A 93 -10.44 10.92 13.47
N HIS A 94 -9.57 9.90 13.43
CA HIS A 94 -8.93 9.38 12.23
C HIS A 94 -8.15 10.44 11.45
N ASP A 95 -7.42 11.33 12.13
CA ASP A 95 -6.48 12.24 11.49
C ASP A 95 -5.44 11.44 10.68
N LEU A 96 -5.23 11.83 9.42
CA LEU A 96 -4.41 11.06 8.48
C LEU A 96 -2.93 11.07 8.86
N ASN A 97 -2.42 12.20 9.36
CA ASN A 97 -1.01 12.30 9.74
C ASN A 97 -0.73 11.48 11.01
N ALA A 98 -1.59 11.59 12.02
CA ALA A 98 -1.48 10.78 13.23
C ALA A 98 -1.53 9.27 12.90
N LEU A 99 -2.40 8.86 11.97
CA LEU A 99 -2.48 7.48 11.50
C LEU A 99 -1.21 7.02 10.77
N CYS A 100 -0.62 7.87 9.92
CA CYS A 100 0.65 7.57 9.24
C CYS A 100 1.83 7.49 10.23
N GLU A 101 1.89 8.39 11.22
CA GLU A 101 2.85 8.33 12.32
C GLU A 101 2.69 7.04 13.13
N THR A 102 1.45 6.65 13.45
CA THR A 102 1.17 5.37 14.12
C THR A 102 1.67 4.20 13.28
N LEU A 103 1.43 4.21 11.97
CA LEU A 103 1.91 3.17 11.08
C LEU A 103 3.45 3.08 11.09
N TYR A 104 4.17 4.21 11.08
CA TYR A 104 5.62 4.24 11.28
C TYR A 104 6.01 3.64 12.63
N SER A 105 5.40 4.09 13.73
CA SER A 105 5.69 3.59 15.08
C SER A 105 5.44 2.10 15.24
N LEU A 106 4.41 1.55 14.60
CA LEU A 106 4.14 0.10 14.61
C LEU A 106 5.19 -0.66 13.80
N VAL A 107 5.60 -0.15 12.63
CA VAL A 107 6.66 -0.80 11.85
C VAL A 107 7.99 -0.79 12.63
N SER A 108 8.36 0.30 13.27
CA SER A 108 9.63 0.42 14.02
C SER A 108 9.80 -0.57 15.16
N GLN A 109 8.72 -1.24 15.60
CA GLN A 109 8.76 -2.24 16.67
C GLN A 109 9.23 -3.62 16.21
N PHE A 110 9.22 -3.91 14.91
CA PHE A 110 9.67 -5.22 14.43
C PHE A 110 11.19 -5.38 14.57
N PRO A 111 11.69 -6.59 14.86
CA PRO A 111 13.12 -6.88 14.94
C PRO A 111 13.91 -6.57 13.66
N ALA A 112 15.22 -6.38 13.79
CA ALA A 112 16.11 -6.01 12.68
C ALA A 112 16.21 -7.06 11.55
N ASP A 113 15.95 -8.33 11.86
CA ASP A 113 15.91 -9.43 10.89
C ASP A 113 14.54 -9.60 10.22
N THR A 114 13.57 -8.72 10.52
CA THR A 114 12.24 -8.73 9.92
C THR A 114 12.16 -7.77 8.73
N THR A 115 11.59 -8.26 7.63
CA THR A 115 11.10 -7.45 6.52
C THR A 115 9.59 -7.31 6.60
N VAL A 116 9.11 -6.08 6.54
CA VAL A 116 7.69 -5.74 6.45
C VAL A 116 7.37 -5.42 4.98
N TYR A 117 6.59 -6.29 4.35
CA TYR A 117 6.08 -6.13 3.00
C TYR A 117 4.66 -5.54 3.03
N CYS A 118 4.50 -4.37 2.43
CA CYS A 118 3.22 -3.71 2.24
C CYS A 118 2.77 -3.81 0.78
N ILE A 119 1.68 -4.53 0.54
CA ILE A 119 1.14 -4.76 -0.80
C ILE A 119 -0.18 -4.00 -0.96
N ILE A 120 -0.18 -2.97 -1.80
CA ILE A 120 -1.34 -2.12 -2.03
C ILE A 120 -1.80 -2.29 -3.47
N ASP A 121 -2.90 -3.01 -3.65
CA ASP A 121 -3.44 -3.31 -4.96
C ASP A 121 -4.40 -2.23 -5.45
N SER A 122 -4.30 -1.89 -6.72
CA SER A 122 -5.18 -0.99 -7.46
C SER A 122 -5.26 0.43 -6.89
N ILE A 123 -4.12 1.04 -6.57
CA ILE A 123 -4.01 2.37 -5.94
C ILE A 123 -4.71 3.49 -6.73
N SER A 124 -4.87 3.32 -8.04
CA SER A 124 -5.57 4.28 -8.91
C SER A 124 -7.04 4.50 -8.55
N TRP A 125 -7.64 3.66 -7.70
CA TRP A 125 -8.96 3.93 -7.13
C TRP A 125 -9.04 5.21 -6.30
N PHE A 126 -7.90 5.66 -5.76
CA PHE A 126 -7.74 6.91 -4.99
C PHE A 126 -7.21 8.08 -5.83
N ASP A 127 -6.87 7.83 -7.08
CA ASP A 127 -6.47 8.84 -8.05
C ASP A 127 -7.70 9.62 -8.56
N LYS A 128 -8.36 10.35 -7.65
CA LYS A 128 -9.55 11.18 -7.88
C LYS A 128 -9.41 12.49 -7.13
N ASP A 129 -9.99 13.57 -7.63
CA ASP A 129 -9.81 14.92 -7.07
C ASP A 129 -10.12 15.00 -5.56
N LYS A 130 -11.12 14.25 -5.10
CA LYS A 130 -11.54 14.23 -3.69
C LYS A 130 -10.60 13.46 -2.75
N THR A 131 -9.78 12.56 -3.26
CA THR A 131 -8.94 11.64 -2.46
C THR A 131 -7.46 11.77 -2.78
N PHE A 132 -7.10 12.53 -3.82
CA PHE A 132 -5.72 12.60 -4.31
C PHE A 132 -4.79 13.30 -3.32
N THR A 133 -5.25 14.34 -2.62
CA THR A 133 -4.43 15.02 -1.60
C THR A 133 -4.03 14.06 -0.48
N ASP A 134 -5.00 13.33 0.06
CA ASP A 134 -4.75 12.31 1.09
C ASP A 134 -3.87 11.18 0.56
N LEU A 135 -4.10 10.75 -0.69
CA LEU A 135 -3.25 9.76 -1.35
C LEU A 135 -1.80 10.25 -1.45
N ALA A 136 -1.57 11.51 -1.83
CA ALA A 136 -0.23 12.09 -1.93
C ALA A 136 0.47 12.09 -0.57
N ALA A 137 -0.22 12.50 0.49
CA ALA A 137 0.32 12.46 1.86
C ALA A 137 0.68 11.03 2.30
N VAL A 138 -0.19 10.05 2.04
CA VAL A 138 0.11 8.64 2.33
C VAL A 138 1.32 8.15 1.54
N MET A 139 1.43 8.52 0.26
CA MET A 139 2.56 8.14 -0.60
C MET A 139 3.89 8.76 -0.14
N GLU A 140 3.87 9.98 0.38
CA GLU A 140 5.03 10.64 0.99
C GLU A 140 5.49 9.91 2.26
N TRP A 141 4.56 9.57 3.15
CA TRP A 141 4.86 8.77 4.36
C TRP A 141 5.43 7.39 4.04
N LEU A 142 4.81 6.71 3.07
CA LEU A 142 5.27 5.42 2.57
C LEU A 142 6.67 5.51 1.96
N GLN A 143 6.97 6.57 1.20
CA GLN A 143 8.31 6.82 0.68
C GLN A 143 9.31 7.04 1.81
N TYR A 144 8.97 7.90 2.78
CA TYR A 144 9.79 8.20 3.94
C TYR A 144 10.22 6.92 4.66
N MET A 145 9.28 6.00 4.94
CA MET A 145 9.60 4.72 5.57
C MET A 145 10.51 3.81 4.74
N VAL A 146 10.37 3.82 3.41
CA VAL A 146 11.24 3.01 2.52
C VAL A 146 12.67 3.57 2.48
N GLU A 147 12.82 4.88 2.65
CA GLU A 147 14.11 5.57 2.54
C GLU A 147 14.82 5.76 3.88
N ASP A 148 14.09 5.66 4.98
CA ASP A 148 14.61 5.81 6.33
C ASP A 148 15.55 4.67 6.71
N ARG A 149 16.86 4.97 6.72
CA ARG A 149 17.92 4.04 7.12
C ARG A 149 17.99 3.79 8.62
N SER A 150 17.29 4.60 9.43
CA SER A 150 17.19 4.41 10.87
C SER A 150 16.07 3.46 11.28
N LEU A 151 15.14 3.16 10.34
CA LEU A 151 14.11 2.17 10.55
C LEU A 151 14.76 0.78 10.74
N ILE A 152 14.53 0.18 11.90
CA ILE A 152 15.17 -1.08 12.32
C ILE A 152 14.83 -2.24 11.35
N PRO A 153 13.55 -2.54 11.07
CA PRO A 153 13.20 -3.55 10.07
C PRO A 153 13.29 -2.98 8.65
N MET A 154 13.46 -3.87 7.67
CA MET A 154 13.34 -3.46 6.27
C MET A 154 11.87 -3.25 5.89
N PHE A 155 11.51 -2.08 5.38
CA PHE A 155 10.18 -1.81 4.84
C PHE A 155 10.17 -1.84 3.31
N LYS A 156 9.32 -2.68 2.71
CA LYS A 156 9.19 -2.84 1.26
C LYS A 156 7.75 -2.65 0.82
N ILE A 157 7.56 -1.90 -0.25
CA ILE A 157 6.22 -1.61 -0.80
C ILE A 157 6.10 -2.07 -2.25
N LEU A 158 5.03 -2.82 -2.51
CA LEU A 158 4.51 -3.07 -3.84
C LEU A 158 3.17 -2.37 -4.00
N LEU A 159 3.08 -1.48 -4.98
CA LEU A 159 1.86 -0.83 -5.40
C LEU A 159 1.45 -1.41 -6.75
N THR A 160 0.16 -1.49 -7.04
CA THR A 160 -0.30 -1.83 -8.38
C THR A 160 -1.34 -0.87 -8.89
N ASN A 161 -1.40 -0.72 -10.21
CA ASN A 161 -2.41 0.01 -10.92
C ASN A 161 -2.89 -0.84 -12.11
N PRO A 162 -4.13 -1.37 -12.10
CA PRO A 162 -4.67 -2.17 -13.20
C PRO A 162 -5.01 -1.32 -14.44
N MET A 163 -4.92 0.01 -14.33
CA MET A 163 -5.16 0.96 -15.41
C MET A 163 -3.90 1.75 -15.70
N LYS A 164 -3.91 2.52 -16.79
CA LYS A 164 -2.86 3.49 -17.08
C LYS A 164 -2.80 4.56 -15.99
N SER A 165 -1.62 4.77 -15.40
CA SER A 165 -1.39 5.83 -14.41
C SER A 165 -1.58 7.21 -15.04
N THR A 166 -2.31 8.09 -14.35
CA THR A 166 -2.49 9.47 -14.77
C THR A 166 -1.19 10.25 -14.70
N ARG A 167 -1.15 11.41 -15.34
CA ARG A 167 0.02 12.31 -15.29
C ARG A 167 0.34 12.73 -13.86
N ARG A 168 -0.67 13.14 -13.08
CA ARG A 168 -0.46 13.58 -11.69
C ARG A 168 0.08 12.48 -10.79
N MET A 169 -0.36 11.23 -10.98
CA MET A 169 0.19 10.09 -10.22
C MET A 169 1.67 9.89 -10.52
N LYS A 170 2.08 10.00 -11.80
CA LYS A 170 3.50 9.89 -12.21
C LYS A 170 4.36 11.08 -11.76
N GLU A 171 3.74 12.23 -11.50
CA GLU A 171 4.41 13.45 -11.06
C GLU A 171 4.58 13.54 -9.53
N LEU A 172 4.03 12.60 -8.76
CA LEU A 172 4.30 12.51 -7.31
C LEU A 172 5.82 12.41 -7.05
N PRO A 173 6.35 13.08 -6.01
CA PRO A 173 7.80 13.10 -5.72
C PRO A 173 8.44 11.72 -5.74
N VAL A 174 7.80 10.75 -5.09
CA VAL A 174 8.23 9.33 -5.01
C VAL A 174 8.57 8.68 -6.34
N PHE A 175 7.88 9.04 -7.42
CA PHE A 175 8.12 8.51 -8.76
C PHE A 175 8.93 9.45 -9.64
N LYS A 176 8.82 10.76 -9.43
CA LYS A 176 9.55 11.76 -10.20
C LYS A 176 11.05 11.74 -9.88
N GLU A 177 11.40 11.56 -8.61
CA GLU A 177 12.79 11.50 -8.14
C GLU A 177 13.49 10.21 -8.60
N ASN A 178 12.74 9.11 -8.72
CA ASN A 178 13.25 7.86 -9.23
C ASN A 178 12.22 7.16 -10.15
N PRO A 179 12.26 7.45 -11.46
CA PRO A 179 11.34 6.86 -12.43
C PRO A 179 11.43 5.32 -12.54
N ALA A 180 12.56 4.71 -12.13
CA ALA A 180 12.70 3.25 -12.14
C ALA A 180 11.77 2.54 -11.13
N ARG A 181 11.15 3.29 -10.20
CA ARG A 181 10.12 2.78 -9.29
C ARG A 181 8.80 2.47 -10.00
N LEU A 182 8.59 2.98 -11.23
CA LEU A 182 7.44 2.71 -12.09
C LEU A 182 7.78 1.59 -13.07
N ILE A 183 7.06 0.47 -12.99
CA ILE A 183 7.22 -0.66 -13.91
C ILE A 183 5.94 -0.80 -14.75
N PRO A 184 5.99 -0.43 -16.04
CA PRO A 184 4.88 -0.70 -16.95
C PRO A 184 4.89 -2.18 -17.35
N VAL A 185 3.76 -2.84 -17.21
CA VAL A 185 3.51 -4.16 -17.77
C VAL A 185 2.94 -3.95 -19.17
N THR A 186 3.79 -4.02 -20.19
CA THR A 186 3.31 -4.12 -21.57
C THR A 186 2.92 -5.55 -21.86
N VAL A 187 1.62 -5.79 -22.06
CA VAL A 187 1.16 -7.03 -22.70
C VAL A 187 1.59 -6.97 -24.17
N THR A 188 2.68 -7.63 -24.52
CA THR A 188 2.99 -7.93 -25.92
C THR A 188 1.99 -8.97 -26.39
N ALA A 189 0.89 -8.53 -26.98
CA ALA A 189 0.04 -9.41 -27.76
C ALA A 189 0.86 -9.91 -28.96
N ARG A 190 1.51 -11.07 -28.82
CA ARG A 190 1.89 -11.85 -29.99
C ARG A 190 0.58 -12.32 -30.61
N ALA A 191 0.13 -11.60 -31.62
CA ALA A 191 -0.87 -12.13 -32.54
C ALA A 191 -0.31 -13.45 -33.09
N GLN A 192 -0.98 -14.55 -32.78
CA GLN A 192 -0.84 -15.76 -33.59
C GLN A 192 -1.42 -15.42 -34.96
N GLU A 193 -0.57 -15.04 -35.90
CA GLU A 193 -0.86 -15.21 -37.32
C GLU A 193 -0.91 -16.71 -37.58
N GLY A 194 -2.11 -17.28 -37.48
CA GLY A 194 -2.42 -18.58 -38.06
C GLY A 194 -2.43 -18.42 -39.58
N LEU A 195 -1.46 -19.05 -40.24
CA LEU A 195 -1.43 -19.26 -41.68
C LEU A 195 -2.76 -19.88 -42.17
N ALA A 196 -3.31 -19.29 -43.23
CA ALA A 196 -4.26 -19.93 -44.13
C ALA A 196 -3.58 -21.02 -44.97
#